data_AF-A0ABD0LMS4-F1
#
_entry.id   AF-A0ABD0LMS4-F1
#
_cell.length_a   1.000
_cell.length_b   1.000
_cell.length_c   1.000
_cell.angle_alpha   90.00
_cell.angle_beta   90.00
_cell.angle_gamma   90.00
#
_symmetry.space_group_name_H-M   'P 1'
#
loop_
_entity.id
_entity.type
_entity.pdbx_description
1 polymer ?
#
loop_
_entity_poly.entity_id
_entity_poly.type
_entity_poly.pdbx_seq_one_letter_code
_entity_poly.pdbx_strand_id
1 'polypeptide(L)'
;MRLICLFAACDETDLQQNYMRYAVSGLVGYNIAAYTPRTLEECQQLCSNDTACRTFEYMDQLGQCVLQAVTPMDTPWAWNRGNDLGWDLYQRMCA
;
A
#
# COMPACT_ATOMS: atom_id res chain seq x y z
N MET A 1 -9.17 29.33 -4.46
CA MET A 1 -8.25 29.69 -3.35
C MET A 1 -8.40 28.63 -2.28
N ARG A 2 -7.55 27.60 -2.27
CA ARG A 2 -7.61 26.54 -1.24
C ARG A 2 -6.65 26.94 -0.12
N LEU A 3 -7.20 27.14 1.09
CA LEU A 3 -6.43 27.37 2.30
C LEU A 3 -5.55 26.14 2.55
N ILE A 4 -4.24 26.39 2.66
CA ILE A 4 -3.26 25.39 3.07
C ILE A 4 -3.50 25.11 4.55
N CYS A 5 -4.17 24.01 4.87
CA CYS A 5 -4.03 23.38 6.18
C CYS A 5 -2.64 22.74 6.22
N LEU A 6 -1.78 23.18 7.15
CA LEU A 6 -0.42 22.64 7.35
C LEU A 6 -0.39 21.17 7.84
N PHE A 7 -1.55 20.49 7.87
CA PHE A 7 -1.74 19.07 8.19
C PHE A 7 -2.98 18.54 7.43
N ALA A 8 -3.01 18.63 6.11
CA ALA A 8 -4.10 17.99 5.36
C ALA A 8 -4.00 16.47 5.53
N ALA A 9 -5.03 15.86 6.13
CA ALA A 9 -5.20 14.42 6.09
C ALA A 9 -5.35 13.98 4.62
N CYS A 10 -4.69 12.89 4.24
CA CYS A 10 -4.72 12.39 2.87
C CYS A 10 -6.10 11.85 2.50
N ASP A 11 -6.79 12.53 1.58
CA ASP A 11 -8.04 12.05 0.97
C ASP A 11 -7.77 11.22 -0.29
N GLU A 12 -8.77 10.50 -0.79
CA GLU A 12 -8.72 9.71 -2.02
C GLU A 12 -8.26 10.54 -3.22
N THR A 13 -8.62 11.83 -3.27
CA THR A 13 -8.23 12.73 -4.35
C THR A 13 -6.75 13.12 -4.32
N ASP A 14 -6.08 12.94 -3.18
CA ASP A 14 -4.68 13.31 -2.98
C ASP A 14 -3.74 12.12 -3.19
N LEU A 15 -4.28 10.90 -3.35
CA LEU A 15 -3.50 9.68 -3.53
C LEU A 15 -2.75 9.68 -4.87
N GLN A 16 -1.44 9.74 -4.80
CA GLN A 16 -0.55 9.68 -5.96
C GLN A 16 -0.39 8.24 -6.47
N GLN A 17 0.22 8.10 -7.65
CA GLN A 17 0.58 6.83 -8.29
C GLN A 17 2.05 6.43 -8.02
N ASN A 18 2.67 7.03 -7.01
CA ASN A 18 4.00 6.69 -6.54
C ASN A 18 3.93 6.07 -5.14
N TYR A 19 4.93 5.26 -4.83
CA TYR A 19 4.88 4.36 -3.69
C TYR A 19 6.13 4.50 -2.83
N MET A 20 5.91 4.64 -1.52
CA MET A 20 6.96 4.46 -0.52
C MET A 20 7.07 2.96 -0.20
N ARG A 21 8.29 2.41 -0.27
CA ARG A 21 8.55 0.99 0.04
C ARG A 21 9.03 0.83 1.47
N TYR A 22 8.40 -0.08 2.20
CA TYR A 22 8.84 -0.58 3.50
C TYR A 22 9.30 -2.03 3.33
N ALA A 23 10.62 -2.22 3.30
CA ALA A 23 11.22 -3.52 3.08
C ALA A 23 10.95 -4.49 4.23
N VAL A 24 10.75 -5.77 3.92
CA VAL A 24 10.49 -6.85 4.89
C VAL A 24 9.35 -6.46 5.84
N SER A 25 8.21 -6.09 5.26
CA SER A 25 7.02 -5.73 6.03
C SER A 25 5.71 -5.98 5.29
N GLY A 26 4.64 -6.14 6.07
CA GLY A 26 3.27 -6.33 5.59
C GLY A 26 2.22 -5.91 6.61
N LEU A 27 0.95 -5.97 6.21
CA LEU A 27 -0.23 -5.60 7.00
C LEU A 27 -1.18 -6.79 7.14
N VAL A 28 -1.18 -7.40 8.33
CA VAL A 28 -1.93 -8.65 8.55
C VAL A 28 -3.43 -8.40 8.68
N GLY A 29 -4.21 -9.11 7.86
CA GLY A 29 -5.66 -9.22 8.02
C GLY A 29 -6.48 -8.10 7.38
N TYR A 30 -5.85 -7.22 6.60
CA TYR A 30 -6.49 -6.08 5.94
C TYR A 30 -6.59 -6.22 4.41
N ASN A 31 -6.53 -7.46 3.93
CA ASN A 31 -6.50 -7.78 2.51
C ASN A 31 -7.87 -7.50 1.89
N ILE A 32 -7.92 -6.64 0.87
CA ILE A 32 -9.13 -6.38 0.08
C ILE A 32 -9.13 -7.15 -1.25
N ALA A 33 -7.95 -7.46 -1.77
CA ALA A 33 -7.76 -8.26 -2.97
C ALA A 33 -6.39 -8.93 -2.97
N ALA A 34 -6.26 -10.05 -3.68
CA ALA A 34 -4.99 -10.73 -3.89
C ALA A 34 -4.88 -11.21 -5.34
N TYR A 35 -3.69 -11.07 -5.92
CA TYR A 35 -3.41 -11.38 -7.32
C TYR A 35 -2.09 -12.14 -7.45
N THR A 36 -2.13 -13.27 -8.17
CA THR A 36 -0.95 -14.08 -8.49
C THR A 36 -1.14 -14.78 -9.83
N PRO A 37 -0.14 -14.80 -10.74
CA PRO A 37 1.11 -14.05 -10.68
C PRO A 37 0.93 -12.60 -11.16
N ARG A 38 1.74 -11.69 -10.63
CA ARG A 38 1.89 -10.29 -11.04
C ARG A 38 3.33 -9.82 -10.88
N THR A 39 3.77 -8.95 -11.77
CA THR A 39 5.00 -8.17 -11.59
C THR A 39 4.73 -7.01 -10.63
N LEU A 40 5.78 -6.46 -10.00
CA LEU A 40 5.65 -5.28 -9.15
C LEU A 40 4.92 -4.11 -9.84
N GLU A 41 5.19 -3.87 -11.11
CA GLU A 41 4.53 -2.80 -11.89
C GLU A 41 3.03 -3.06 -12.05
N GLU A 42 2.64 -4.30 -12.35
CA GLU A 42 1.21 -4.66 -12.40
C GLU A 42 0.53 -4.45 -11.05
N CYS A 43 1.21 -4.69 -9.93
CA CYS A 43 0.69 -4.46 -8.58
C CYS A 43 0.44 -2.97 -8.33
N GLN A 44 1.39 -2.12 -8.74
CA GLN A 44 1.25 -0.67 -8.68
C GLN A 44 0.06 -0.19 -9.53
N GLN A 45 -0.13 -0.76 -10.73
CA GLN A 45 -1.26 -0.41 -11.59
C GLN A 45 -2.60 -0.86 -10.98
N LEU A 46 -2.66 -2.09 -10.45
CA LEU A 46 -3.86 -2.62 -9.77
C LEU A 46 -4.25 -1.74 -8.59
N CYS A 47 -3.30 -1.36 -7.73
CA CYS A 47 -3.58 -0.47 -6.61
C CYS A 47 -3.91 0.96 -7.06
N SER A 48 -3.26 1.49 -8.10
CA SER A 48 -3.53 2.85 -8.59
C SER A 48 -4.92 2.98 -9.23
N ASN A 49 -5.45 1.89 -9.78
CA ASN A 49 -6.78 1.84 -10.41
C ASN A 49 -7.92 1.55 -9.41
N ASP A 50 -7.59 1.19 -8.16
CA ASP A 50 -8.56 0.98 -7.09
C ASP A 50 -8.50 2.18 -6.12
N THR A 51 -9.56 2.98 -6.08
CA THR A 51 -9.62 4.19 -5.26
C THR A 51 -9.56 3.88 -3.76
N ALA A 52 -9.96 2.68 -3.35
CA ALA A 52 -9.86 2.24 -1.97
C ALA A 52 -8.45 1.81 -1.60
N CYS A 53 -7.62 1.40 -2.57
CA CYS A 53 -6.29 0.88 -2.29
C CYS A 53 -5.35 1.98 -1.78
N ARG A 54 -4.84 1.78 -0.57
CA ARG A 54 -3.86 2.67 0.10
C ARG A 54 -2.48 2.03 0.17
N THR A 55 -2.41 0.70 0.26
CA THR A 55 -1.18 -0.06 0.22
C THR A 55 -1.33 -1.33 -0.59
N PHE A 56 -0.20 -1.92 -0.98
CA PHE A 56 -0.13 -3.31 -1.37
C PHE A 56 1.12 -3.98 -0.82
N GLU A 57 1.04 -5.26 -0.47
CA GLU A 57 2.19 -6.12 -0.24
C GLU A 57 2.60 -6.81 -1.53
N TYR A 58 3.89 -6.99 -1.75
CA TYR A 58 4.42 -7.74 -2.88
C TYR A 58 5.50 -8.74 -2.43
N MET A 59 5.35 -9.99 -2.87
CA MET A 59 6.34 -11.05 -2.73
C MET A 59 6.91 -11.40 -4.10
N ASP A 60 8.15 -10.98 -4.34
CA ASP A 60 8.82 -11.12 -5.63
C ASP A 60 8.99 -12.58 -6.06
N GLN A 61 9.31 -13.46 -5.10
CA GLN A 61 9.55 -14.88 -5.37
C GLN A 61 8.32 -15.61 -5.94
N LEU A 62 7.11 -15.16 -5.60
CA LEU A 62 5.85 -15.75 -6.05
C LEU A 62 5.12 -14.87 -7.08
N GLY A 63 5.60 -13.64 -7.32
CA GLY A 63 4.83 -12.62 -8.04
C GLY A 63 3.46 -12.42 -7.41
N GLN A 64 3.37 -12.38 -6.08
CA GLN A 64 2.09 -12.25 -5.39
C GLN A 64 1.90 -10.83 -4.91
N CYS A 65 0.70 -10.29 -5.13
CA CYS A 65 0.28 -9.01 -4.60
C CYS A 65 -0.97 -9.13 -3.75
N VAL A 66 -0.99 -8.37 -2.67
CA VAL A 66 -2.12 -8.26 -1.75
C VAL A 66 -2.43 -6.79 -1.56
N LEU A 67 -3.60 -6.32 -1.98
CA LEU A 67 -4.03 -4.93 -1.81
C LEU A 67 -4.68 -4.75 -0.44
N GLN A 68 -4.55 -3.57 0.15
CA GLN A 68 -5.26 -3.16 1.37
C GLN A 68 -5.80 -1.73 1.27
N ALA A 69 -6.91 -1.48 1.97
CA ALA A 69 -7.54 -0.16 2.04
C ALA A 69 -7.05 0.71 3.21
N VAL A 70 -5.97 0.30 3.88
CA VAL A 70 -5.42 0.93 5.08
C VAL A 70 -3.92 1.10 4.94
N THR A 71 -3.34 1.99 5.73
CA THR A 71 -1.90 2.19 5.88
C THR A 71 -1.43 1.70 7.26
N PRO A 72 -0.11 1.55 7.48
CA PRO A 72 0.43 1.30 8.81
C PRO A 72 0.04 2.35 9.87
N MET A 73 -0.30 3.57 9.44
CA MET A 73 -0.76 4.61 10.36
C MET A 73 -2.20 4.35 10.83
N ASP A 74 -3.05 3.84 9.94
CA ASP A 74 -4.45 3.49 10.27
C ASP A 74 -4.51 2.26 11.19
N THR A 75 -3.59 1.31 11.00
CA THR A 75 -3.59 0.02 11.71
C THR A 75 -2.20 -0.37 12.25
N PRO A 76 -1.63 0.39 13.22
CA PRO A 76 -0.23 0.19 13.64
C PRO A 76 0.06 -1.18 14.26
N TRP A 77 -0.94 -1.81 14.86
CA TRP A 77 -0.82 -3.12 15.50
C TRP A 77 -0.74 -4.28 14.49
N ALA A 78 -1.20 -4.04 13.25
CA ALA A 78 -1.19 -5.03 12.18
C ALA A 78 0.08 -4.98 11.34
N TRP A 79 0.89 -3.94 11.54
CA TRP A 79 2.10 -3.72 10.78
C TRP A 79 3.24 -4.59 11.30
N ASN A 80 3.55 -5.64 10.55
CA ASN A 80 4.63 -6.57 10.86
C ASN A 80 5.92 -6.11 10.18
N ARG A 81 6.76 -5.36 10.91
CA ARG A 81 8.11 -5.03 10.45
C ARG A 81 9.11 -6.11 10.82
N GLY A 82 9.90 -6.57 9.85
CA GLY A 82 11.02 -7.50 10.06
C GLY A 82 10.63 -8.97 10.26
N ASN A 83 9.35 -9.27 10.40
CA ASN A 83 8.85 -10.65 10.57
C ASN A 83 8.22 -11.22 9.29
N ASP A 84 8.05 -10.39 8.26
CA ASP A 84 7.37 -10.78 7.03
C ASP A 84 8.37 -11.21 5.96
N LEU A 85 8.90 -12.43 6.13
CA LEU A 85 9.99 -12.95 5.31
C LEU A 85 9.54 -13.09 3.85
N GLY A 86 10.03 -12.18 3.00
CA GLY A 86 9.81 -12.19 1.55
C GLY A 86 8.78 -11.17 1.06
N TRP A 87 8.13 -10.42 1.96
CA TRP A 87 7.15 -9.39 1.61
C TRP A 87 7.71 -7.98 1.78
N ASP A 88 7.38 -7.11 0.84
CA ASP A 88 7.56 -5.68 0.99
C ASP A 88 6.20 -4.99 0.92
N LEU A 89 6.00 -3.98 1.78
CA LEU A 89 4.80 -3.15 1.77
C LEU A 89 5.08 -1.88 0.95
N TYR A 90 4.19 -1.59 0.02
CA TYR A 90 4.21 -0.39 -0.82
C TYR A 90 3.00 0.47 -0.46
N GLN A 91 3.26 1.68 0.01
CA GLN A 91 2.22 2.63 0.41
C GLN A 91 2.13 3.78 -0.59
N ARG A 92 0.91 4.13 -1.02
CA ARG A 92 0.69 5.30 -1.86
C ARG A 92 1.06 6.58 -1.11
N MET A 93 1.76 7.49 -1.78
CA MET A 93 2.04 8.80 -1.23
C MET A 93 0.89 9.77 -1.53
N CYS A 94 0.83 10.85 -0.76
CA CYS A 94 -0.20 11.88 -0.90
C CYS A 94 0.43 13.18 -1.42
N ALA A 95 -0.32 13.94 -2.22
CA ALA A 95 0.09 15.22 -2.80
C ALA A 95 -0.23 16.41 -1.91
#